data_AF-A0A7V2ACZ2-F1
#
_entry.id   AF-A0A7V2ACZ2-F1
#
_cell.length_a   1.000
_cell.length_b   1.000
_cell.length_c   1.000
_cell.angle_alpha   90.00
_cell.angle_beta   90.00
_cell.angle_gamma   90.00
#
_symmetry.space_group_name_H-M   'P 1'
#
loop_
_entity.id
_entity.type
_entity.pdbx_description
1 polymer ?
#
loop_
_entity_poly.entity_id
_entity_poly.type
_entity_poly.pdbx_seq_one_letter_code
_entity_poly.pdbx_strand_id
1 'polypeptide(L)'
;MEVPVIVGEDAIVRRVAKLADRLAATTHAIFISGESGTGREHVARFLHARGPRAVAPFSIFDCGAAVRGACIEELSARLTVGGTTVIDNCEALRADESAAIAALIDKRGAASRVVFKSFRTTVELRIASRR
;
A
#
# COMPACT_ATOMS: atom_id res chain seq x y z
N MET A 1 8.24 -2.87 19.62
CA MET A 1 8.43 -2.55 18.19
C MET A 1 8.33 -1.05 18.05
N GLU A 2 9.30 -0.43 17.39
CA GLU A 2 9.32 1.02 17.19
C GLU A 2 8.21 1.42 16.21
N VAL A 3 7.38 2.40 16.58
CA VAL A 3 6.32 2.91 15.70
C VAL A 3 6.98 3.78 14.65
N PRO A 4 6.84 3.49 13.34
CA PRO A 4 7.39 4.33 12.29
C PRO A 4 6.90 5.76 12.46
N VAL A 5 7.79 6.72 12.25
CA VAL A 5 7.49 8.15 12.27
C VAL A 5 7.86 8.77 10.92
N ILE A 6 7.03 9.71 10.46
CA ILE A 6 7.31 10.52 9.26
C ILE A 6 7.89 11.83 9.76
N VAL A 7 9.19 12.04 9.53
CA VAL A 7 9.94 13.21 10.00
C VAL A 7 10.30 14.10 8.82
N GLY A 8 10.14 15.42 8.99
CA GLY A 8 10.59 16.42 8.02
C GLY A 8 9.97 17.78 8.29
N GLU A 9 10.72 18.83 8.00
CA GLU A 9 10.33 20.22 8.27
C GLU A 9 9.55 20.85 7.11
N ASP A 10 9.64 20.28 5.91
CA ASP A 10 8.91 20.74 4.74
C ASP A 10 7.40 20.68 4.92
N ALA A 11 6.71 21.70 4.38
CA ALA A 11 5.26 21.77 4.40
C ALA A 11 4.60 20.55 3.73
N ILE A 12 5.23 20.01 2.68
CA ILE A 12 4.76 18.82 1.98
C ILE A 12 4.84 17.59 2.89
N VAL A 13 5.98 17.38 3.59
CA VAL A 13 6.16 16.24 4.50
C VAL A 13 5.16 16.30 5.65
N ARG A 14 4.97 17.48 6.26
CA ARG A 14 3.96 17.68 7.31
C ARG A 14 2.54 17.42 6.83
N ARG A 15 2.22 17.78 5.58
CA ARG A 15 0.91 17.49 4.98
C ARG A 15 0.71 15.98 4.77
N VAL A 16 1.73 15.29 4.25
CA VAL A 16 1.71 13.82 4.07
C VAL A 16 1.55 13.13 5.41
N ALA A 17 2.29 13.51 6.45
CA ALA A 17 2.17 12.94 7.79
C ALA A 17 0.76 13.08 8.36
N LYS A 18 0.17 14.29 8.28
CA LYS A 18 -1.22 14.54 8.74
C LYS A 18 -2.25 13.73 7.94
N LEU A 19 -2.04 13.57 6.63
CA LEU A 19 -2.94 12.78 5.80
C LEU A 19 -2.79 11.28 6.09
N ALA A 20 -1.56 10.79 6.24
CA ALA A 20 -1.28 9.42 6.62
C ALA A 20 -1.92 9.08 7.96
N ASP A 21 -1.86 9.98 8.96
CA ASP A 21 -2.46 9.75 10.27
C ASP A 21 -3.99 9.60 10.18
N ARG A 22 -4.66 10.47 9.42
CA ARG A 22 -6.11 10.35 9.17
C ARG A 22 -6.45 9.08 8.41
N LEU A 23 -5.66 8.74 7.39
CA LEU A 23 -5.87 7.55 6.59
C LEU A 23 -5.57 6.27 7.37
N ALA A 24 -4.66 6.29 8.35
CA ALA A 24 -4.27 5.14 9.16
C ALA A 24 -5.48 4.52 9.87
N ALA A 25 -6.38 5.34 10.40
CA ALA A 25 -7.62 4.91 11.06
C ALA A 25 -8.63 4.22 10.13
N THR A 26 -8.47 4.35 8.80
CA THR A 26 -9.39 3.77 7.83
C THR A 26 -9.00 2.33 7.45
N THR A 27 -9.99 1.56 7.00
CA THR A 27 -9.79 0.21 6.46
C THR A 27 -9.69 0.17 4.94
N HIS A 28 -9.85 1.31 4.28
CA HIS A 28 -9.81 1.44 2.82
C HIS A 28 -8.43 1.12 2.24
N ALA A 29 -8.42 0.70 0.98
CA ALA A 29 -7.20 0.61 0.21
C ALA A 29 -6.62 2.02 -0.06
N ILE A 30 -5.29 2.13 -0.01
CA ILE A 30 -4.58 3.40 -0.17
C ILE A 30 -3.61 3.28 -1.33
N PHE A 31 -3.56 4.31 -2.16
CA PHE A 31 -2.55 4.47 -3.19
C PHE A 31 -1.53 5.52 -2.76
N ILE A 32 -0.26 5.14 -2.78
CA ILE A 32 0.90 5.97 -2.47
C ILE A 32 1.73 6.12 -3.75
N SER A 33 1.74 7.31 -4.33
CA SER A 33 2.70 7.65 -5.39
C SER A 33 3.85 8.47 -4.84
N GLY A 34 4.95 8.59 -5.59
CA GLY A 34 6.14 9.37 -5.19
C GLY A 34 7.44 8.79 -5.74
N GLU A 35 8.52 9.56 -5.76
CA GLU A 35 9.74 9.17 -6.44
C GLU A 35 10.46 8.05 -5.67
N SER A 36 11.41 7.37 -6.30
CA SER A 36 12.28 6.45 -5.57
C SER A 36 13.01 7.19 -4.45
N GLY A 37 13.18 6.53 -3.30
CA GLY A 37 13.81 7.13 -2.13
C GLY A 37 12.97 8.13 -1.32
N THR A 38 11.74 8.49 -1.74
CA THR A 38 10.88 9.47 -1.02
C THR A 38 10.18 8.94 0.24
N GLY A 39 10.61 7.79 0.78
CA GLY A 39 10.07 7.25 2.03
C GLY A 39 8.66 6.66 1.96
N ARG A 40 8.13 6.35 0.76
CA ARG A 40 6.79 5.74 0.59
C ARG A 40 6.60 4.43 1.37
N GLU A 41 7.63 3.60 1.49
CA GLU A 41 7.55 2.39 2.33
C GLU A 41 7.40 2.74 3.81
N HIS A 42 8.12 3.76 4.29
CA HIS A 42 7.93 4.27 5.65
C HIS A 42 6.49 4.75 5.88
N VAL A 43 5.89 5.41 4.88
CA VAL A 43 4.47 5.80 4.95
C VAL A 43 3.54 4.57 5.00
N ALA A 44 3.80 3.52 4.22
CA ALA A 44 3.02 2.29 4.27
C ALA A 44 3.11 1.60 5.65
N ARG A 45 4.31 1.52 6.22
CA ARG A 45 4.54 0.98 7.57
C ARG A 45 3.88 1.84 8.65
N PHE A 46 3.94 3.18 8.51
CA PHE A 46 3.24 4.12 9.39
C PHE A 46 1.73 3.89 9.37
N LEU A 47 1.12 3.77 8.19
CA LEU A 47 -0.30 3.49 8.02
C LEU A 47 -0.73 2.18 8.67
N HIS A 48 0.10 1.14 8.57
CA HIS A 48 -0.15 -0.13 9.23
C HIS A 48 -0.05 0.00 10.75
N ALA A 49 1.06 0.53 11.26
CA ALA A 49 1.35 0.62 12.69
C ALA A 49 0.41 1.55 13.47
N ARG A 50 -0.20 2.55 12.81
CA ARG A 50 -1.18 3.47 13.44
C ARG A 50 -2.62 3.14 13.11
N GLY A 51 -2.86 2.07 12.35
CA GLY A 51 -4.20 1.64 11.97
C GLY A 51 -4.77 0.56 12.90
N PRO A 52 -6.02 0.15 12.69
CA PRO A 52 -6.69 -0.89 13.48
C PRO A 52 -6.03 -2.28 13.33
N ARG A 53 -5.11 -2.43 12.39
CA ARG A 53 -4.41 -3.68 12.06
C ARG A 53 -2.94 -3.70 12.51
N ALA A 54 -2.55 -2.81 13.42
CA ALA A 54 -1.15 -2.62 13.84
C ALA A 54 -0.48 -3.88 14.44
N VAL A 55 -1.28 -4.80 15.00
CA VAL A 55 -0.80 -6.08 15.57
C VAL A 55 -0.97 -7.26 14.61
N ALA A 56 -1.53 -7.02 13.43
CA ALA A 56 -1.77 -8.05 12.41
C ALA A 56 -0.58 -8.14 11.43
N PRO A 57 -0.53 -9.17 10.57
CA PRO A 57 0.58 -9.32 9.64
C PRO A 57 0.73 -8.14 8.66
N PHE A 58 1.97 -7.80 8.35
CA PHE A 58 2.35 -6.83 7.32
C PHE A 58 3.19 -7.54 6.26
N SER A 59 2.74 -7.53 5.00
CA SER A 59 3.47 -8.12 3.87
C SER A 59 3.72 -7.09 2.77
N ILE A 60 4.83 -7.22 2.06
CA ILE A 60 5.14 -6.46 0.85
C ILE A 60 5.25 -7.46 -0.30
N PHE A 61 4.60 -7.16 -1.42
CA PHE A 61 4.70 -7.90 -2.67
C PHE A 61 5.15 -6.95 -3.78
N ASP A 62 6.26 -7.26 -4.44
CA ASP A 62 6.81 -6.47 -5.54
C ASP A 62 6.39 -7.09 -6.89
N CYS A 63 5.53 -6.39 -7.63
CA CYS A 63 5.05 -6.82 -8.94
C CYS A 63 6.17 -6.87 -10.00
N GLY A 64 7.21 -6.06 -9.86
CA GLY A 64 8.36 -6.06 -10.76
C GLY A 64 9.31 -7.24 -10.53
N ALA A 65 9.28 -7.83 -9.33
CA ALA A 65 10.08 -9.00 -8.98
C ALA A 65 9.32 -10.33 -9.12
N ALA A 66 8.02 -10.29 -9.42
CA ALA A 66 7.19 -11.48 -9.56
C ALA A 66 7.62 -12.34 -10.77
N VAL A 67 7.47 -13.66 -10.64
CA VAL A 67 7.74 -14.57 -11.76
C VAL A 67 6.72 -14.31 -12.88
N ARG A 68 7.21 -14.25 -14.12
CA ARG A 68 6.37 -13.99 -15.30
C ARG A 68 5.20 -14.98 -15.36
N GLY A 69 3.97 -14.45 -15.34
CA GLY A 69 2.73 -15.25 -15.39
C GLY A 69 2.24 -15.81 -14.05
N ALA A 70 2.99 -15.64 -12.97
CA ALA A 70 2.62 -16.12 -11.62
C ALA A 70 2.20 -14.99 -10.66
N CYS A 71 2.22 -13.73 -11.09
CA CYS A 71 1.97 -12.56 -10.24
C CYS A 71 0.68 -12.67 -9.40
N ILE A 72 -0.41 -13.15 -10.00
CA ILE A 72 -1.71 -13.28 -9.33
C ILE A 72 -1.71 -14.36 -8.25
N GLU A 73 -1.12 -15.52 -8.56
CA GLU A 73 -1.02 -16.63 -7.63
C GLU A 73 -0.12 -16.28 -6.45
N GLU A 74 1.05 -15.69 -6.74
CA GLU A 74 2.00 -15.21 -5.74
C GLU A 74 1.42 -14.13 -4.82
N LEU A 75 0.68 -13.15 -5.38
CA LEU A 75 0.01 -12.14 -4.58
C LEU A 75 -1.07 -12.77 -3.71
N SER A 76 -1.89 -13.67 -4.27
CA SER A 76 -2.97 -14.35 -3.53
C SER A 76 -2.44 -15.06 -2.28
N ALA A 77 -1.27 -15.69 -2.38
CA ALA A 77 -0.59 -16.33 -1.25
C ALA A 77 -0.06 -15.34 -0.20
N ARG A 78 0.28 -14.10 -0.60
CA ARG A 78 0.81 -13.05 0.28
C ARG A 78 -0.25 -12.11 0.86
N LEU A 79 -1.49 -12.19 0.38
CA LEU A 79 -2.61 -11.41 0.93
C LEU A 79 -2.87 -11.82 2.37
N THR A 80 -2.61 -10.90 3.29
CA THR A 80 -2.76 -11.13 4.72
C THR A 80 -4.22 -10.96 5.15
N VAL A 81 -4.82 -12.00 5.71
CA VAL A 81 -6.16 -11.90 6.31
C VAL A 81 -6.06 -11.10 7.62
N GLY A 82 -6.86 -10.06 7.79
CA GLY A 82 -6.83 -9.16 8.95
C GLY A 82 -5.63 -8.22 8.98
N GLY A 83 -4.69 -8.35 8.02
CA GLY A 83 -3.42 -7.61 7.98
C GLY A 83 -3.38 -6.50 6.95
N THR A 84 -2.16 -6.03 6.65
CA THR A 84 -1.88 -5.07 5.58
C THR A 84 -0.93 -5.67 4.56
N THR A 85 -1.32 -5.64 3.29
CA THR A 85 -0.47 -6.06 2.19
C THR A 85 -0.14 -4.85 1.31
N VAL A 86 1.14 -4.63 1.08
CA VAL A 86 1.65 -3.60 0.18
C VAL A 86 1.89 -4.24 -1.19
N ILE A 87 1.34 -3.63 -2.23
CA ILE A 87 1.61 -3.96 -3.63
C ILE A 87 2.55 -2.89 -4.16
N ASP A 88 3.80 -3.28 -4.39
CA ASP A 88 4.87 -2.43 -4.88
C ASP A 88 5.07 -2.59 -6.39
N ASN A 89 5.62 -1.55 -7.03
CA ASN A 89 5.92 -1.49 -8.46
C ASN A 89 4.70 -1.88 -9.32
N CYS A 90 3.50 -1.42 -8.92
CA CYS A 90 2.26 -1.80 -9.59
C CYS A 90 2.20 -1.37 -11.08
N GLU A 91 3.06 -0.46 -11.51
CA GLU A 91 3.31 -0.12 -12.92
C GLU A 91 3.87 -1.28 -13.76
N ALA A 92 4.47 -2.30 -13.14
CA ALA A 92 4.92 -3.50 -13.82
C ALA A 92 3.75 -4.44 -14.22
N LEU A 93 2.55 -4.20 -13.69
CA LEU A 93 1.37 -5.02 -13.94
C LEU A 93 0.88 -4.84 -15.38
N ARG A 94 0.56 -5.96 -16.01
CA ARG A 94 -0.19 -5.97 -17.26
C ARG A 94 -1.66 -5.64 -17.02
N ALA A 95 -2.38 -5.29 -18.09
CA ALA A 95 -3.79 -4.93 -18.01
C ALA A 95 -4.68 -6.08 -17.47
N ASP A 96 -4.40 -7.32 -17.89
CA ASP A 96 -5.07 -8.53 -17.40
C ASP A 96 -4.78 -8.79 -15.92
N GLU A 97 -3.53 -8.60 -15.49
CA GLU A 97 -3.14 -8.76 -14.08
C GLU A 97 -3.78 -7.69 -13.19
N SER A 98 -3.79 -6.43 -13.63
CA SER A 98 -4.42 -5.32 -12.91
C SER A 98 -5.91 -5.59 -12.63
N ALA A 99 -6.65 -6.07 -13.65
CA ALA A 99 -8.05 -6.44 -13.50
C ALA A 99 -8.24 -7.62 -12.52
N ALA A 100 -7.38 -8.63 -12.60
CA ALA A 100 -7.44 -9.78 -11.70
C ALA A 100 -7.13 -9.41 -10.24
N ILE A 101 -6.16 -8.53 -10.00
CA ILE A 101 -5.82 -8.01 -8.68
C ILE A 101 -6.99 -7.20 -8.11
N ALA A 102 -7.60 -6.32 -8.91
CA ALA A 102 -8.78 -5.57 -8.48
C ALA A 102 -9.89 -6.51 -8.02
N ALA A 103 -10.19 -7.55 -8.81
CA ALA A 103 -11.18 -8.57 -8.45
C ALA A 103 -10.81 -9.37 -7.18
N LEU A 104 -9.53 -9.70 -6.99
CA LEU A 104 -9.05 -10.36 -5.77
C LEU A 104 -9.23 -9.47 -4.53
N ILE A 105 -8.91 -8.19 -4.65
CA ILE A 105 -9.04 -7.22 -3.56
C ILE A 105 -10.51 -7.02 -3.22
N ASP A 106 -11.39 -6.90 -4.22
CA ASP A 106 -12.83 -6.79 -3.98
C ASP A 106 -13.42 -8.02 -3.29
N LYS A 107 -12.94 -9.22 -3.65
CA LYS A 107 -13.34 -10.47 -2.96
C LYS A 107 -12.88 -10.51 -1.50
N ARG A 108 -11.70 -9.97 -1.17
CA ARG A 108 -11.20 -9.89 0.21
C ARG A 108 -11.84 -8.75 0.99
N GLY A 109 -12.29 -7.69 0.31
CA GLY A 109 -13.00 -6.57 0.89
C GLY A 109 -12.26 -5.96 2.10
N ALA A 110 -13.02 -5.63 3.15
CA ALA A 110 -12.47 -5.08 4.38
C ALA A 110 -11.69 -6.09 5.25
N ALA A 111 -11.57 -7.36 4.83
CA ALA A 111 -10.78 -8.34 5.59
C ALA A 111 -9.28 -8.00 5.57
N SER A 112 -8.80 -7.30 4.54
CA SER A 112 -7.38 -6.94 4.38
C SER A 112 -7.26 -5.46 4.00
N ARG A 113 -6.22 -4.78 4.50
CA ARG A 113 -5.85 -3.47 3.97
C ARG A 113 -4.86 -3.64 2.84
N VAL A 114 -5.09 -2.98 1.71
CA VAL A 114 -4.15 -2.98 0.59
C VAL A 114 -3.55 -1.60 0.39
N VAL A 115 -2.24 -1.52 0.26
CA VAL A 115 -1.51 -0.28 -0.01
C VAL A 115 -0.76 -0.44 -1.32
N PHE A 116 -1.05 0.39 -2.31
CA PHE A 116 -0.33 0.41 -3.58
C PHE A 116 0.80 1.43 -3.51
N LYS A 117 1.98 1.07 -4.03
CA LYS A 117 3.12 1.98 -4.18
C LYS A 117 3.52 2.09 -5.65
N SER A 118 3.66 3.31 -6.16
CA SER A 118 4.04 3.58 -7.56
C SER A 118 5.01 4.75 -7.71
N PHE A 119 6.02 4.65 -8.58
CA PHE A 119 7.01 5.72 -8.75
C PHE A 119 6.45 6.90 -9.58
N ARG A 120 6.37 8.11 -8.99
CA ARG A 120 6.03 9.38 -9.69
C ARG A 120 6.76 10.56 -9.05
N THR A 121 6.99 11.66 -9.76
CA THR A 121 7.79 12.82 -9.28
C THR A 121 7.32 13.45 -7.95
N THR A 122 6.06 13.24 -7.53
CA THR A 122 5.51 13.82 -6.29
C THR A 122 4.85 12.76 -5.40
N VAL A 123 5.07 12.86 -4.08
CA VAL A 123 4.41 11.98 -3.11
C VAL A 123 2.94 12.38 -2.92
N GLU A 124 2.01 11.47 -3.24
CA GLU A 124 0.58 11.66 -3.00
C GLU A 124 -0.03 10.45 -2.30
N LEU A 125 -1.02 10.70 -1.44
CA LEU A 125 -1.82 9.67 -0.78
C LEU A 125 -3.27 9.83 -1.20
N ARG A 126 -3.88 8.76 -1.69
CA ARG A 126 -5.27 8.74 -2.15
C ARG A 126 -5.95 7.47 -1.67
N ILE A 127 -7.26 7.55 -1.40
CA ILE A 127 -8.07 6.35 -1.26
C ILE A 127 -8.18 5.73 -2.65
N ALA A 128 -7.85 4.45 -2.77
CA ALA A 128 -8.13 3.70 -3.98
C ALA A 128 -9.65 3.49 -4.06
N SER A 129 -10.32 4.42 -4.73
CA SER A 129 -11.77 4.39 -4.95
C SER A 129 -12.11 3.30 -5.98
N ARG A 130 -13.19 2.56 -5.72
CA ARG A 130 -13.88 1.76 -6.74
C ARG A 130 -14.29 2.68 -7.88
N ARG A 131 -14.03 2.27 -9.13
CA ARG A 131 -14.86 2.62 -10.27
C ARG A 131 -15.75 1.41 -10.56
#